data_AF-A0A6N3UZ72-F1
#
_entry.id   AF-A0A6N3UZ72-F1
#
_cell.length_a   1.000
_cell.length_b   1.000
_cell.length_c   1.000
_cell.angle_alpha   90.00
_cell.angle_beta   90.00
_cell.angle_gamma   90.00
#
_symmetry.space_group_name_H-M   'P 1'
#
loop_
_entity.id
_entity.type
_entity.pdbx_description
1 polymer ?
#
loop_
_entity_poly.entity_id
_entity_poly.type
_entity_poly.pdbx_seq_one_letter_code
_entity_poly.pdbx_strand_id
1 'polypeptide(L)'
;SKKLGRGRHTTRQAELFAIDGGYIADTPGFSTVEVSRYGFIPKNELQYSFREFSEYLGKCRFRDCVHLKESGCAVTEALREGKINSSRYDSYVKMCEEAERLNEWEFKNK
;
A
#
# COMPACT_ATOMS: atom_id res chain seq x y z
N SER A 1 -2.57 -24.42 -6.63
CA SER A 1 -3.10 -25.78 -6.81
C SER A 1 -4.06 -25.77 -7.99
N LYS A 2 -3.99 -26.75 -8.90
CA LYS A 2 -4.88 -26.86 -10.09
C LYS A 2 -6.38 -26.72 -9.75
N LYS A 3 -6.78 -27.01 -8.51
CA LYS A 3 -8.15 -26.87 -8.00
C LYS A 3 -8.58 -25.44 -7.63
N LEU A 4 -7.66 -24.50 -7.46
CA LEU A 4 -7.88 -23.14 -6.95
C LEU A 4 -7.34 -22.04 -7.88
N GLY A 5 -6.75 -22.38 -9.04
CA GLY A 5 -6.15 -21.42 -9.96
C GLY A 5 -4.89 -20.67 -9.47
N ARG A 6 -4.58 -20.72 -8.17
CA ARG A 6 -3.41 -20.05 -7.57
C ARG A 6 -2.10 -20.83 -7.73
N GLY A 7 -0.97 -20.12 -7.78
CA GLY A 7 0.37 -20.69 -7.62
C GLY A 7 0.54 -21.45 -6.29
N ARG A 8 1.60 -22.24 -6.16
CA ARG A 8 1.95 -22.94 -4.91
C ARG A 8 3.32 -22.46 -4.46
N HIS A 9 3.40 -21.89 -3.26
CA HIS A 9 4.69 -21.58 -2.65
C HIS A 9 5.40 -22.90 -2.31
N THR A 10 6.60 -23.10 -2.86
CA THR A 10 7.48 -24.23 -2.56
C THR A 10 8.46 -23.89 -1.46
N THR A 11 8.96 -22.65 -1.43
CA THR A 11 9.75 -22.07 -0.34
C THR A 11 8.90 -21.99 0.94
N ARG A 12 9.41 -22.51 2.06
CA ARG A 12 8.69 -22.59 3.36
C ARG A 12 9.33 -21.77 4.47
N GLN A 13 10.60 -21.46 4.35
CA GLN A 13 11.36 -20.66 5.32
C GLN A 13 12.16 -19.61 4.56
N ALA A 14 12.47 -18.51 5.24
CA ALA A 14 13.30 -17.47 4.66
C ALA A 14 14.78 -17.86 4.77
N GLU A 15 15.52 -17.77 3.68
CA GLU A 15 16.96 -18.03 3.63
C GLU A 15 17.71 -16.84 3.03
N LEU A 16 18.92 -16.57 3.54
CA LEU A 16 19.79 -15.49 3.05
C LEU A 16 21.01 -16.08 2.35
N PHE A 17 21.21 -15.74 1.09
CA PHE A 17 22.35 -16.16 0.28
C PHE A 17 23.34 -15.01 0.14
N ALA A 18 24.57 -15.19 0.63
CA ALA A 18 25.63 -14.20 0.46
C ALA A 18 26.13 -14.18 -1.00
N ILE A 19 26.14 -13.01 -1.63
CA ILE A 19 26.61 -12.83 -3.01
C ILE A 19 27.11 -11.39 -3.20
N ASP A 20 28.27 -11.23 -3.85
CA ASP A 20 28.86 -9.93 -4.22
C ASP A 20 28.87 -8.87 -3.11
N GLY A 21 29.14 -9.29 -1.87
CA GLY A 21 29.18 -8.40 -0.70
C GLY A 21 27.81 -8.02 -0.12
N GLY A 22 26.72 -8.62 -0.61
CA GLY A 22 25.36 -8.47 -0.09
C GLY A 22 24.67 -9.82 0.17
N TYR A 23 23.36 -9.77 0.40
CA TYR A 23 22.53 -10.95 0.62
C TYR A 23 21.27 -10.90 -0.24
N ILE A 24 20.91 -12.05 -0.83
CA ILE A 24 19.60 -12.29 -1.45
C ILE A 24 18.73 -13.05 -0.46
N ALA A 25 17.54 -12.52 -0.17
CA ALA A 25 16.54 -13.22 0.64
C ALA A 25 15.59 -14.02 -0.26
N ASP A 26 15.64 -15.35 -0.20
CA ASP A 26 14.55 -16.19 -0.72
C ASP A 26 13.50 -16.33 0.38
N THR A 27 12.28 -15.88 0.12
CA THR A 27 11.19 -15.88 1.11
C THR A 27 9.97 -16.62 0.56
N PRO A 28 9.17 -17.28 1.42
CA PRO A 28 7.85 -17.71 1.01
C PRO A 28 7.05 -16.52 0.47
N GLY A 29 6.38 -16.69 -0.67
CA GLY A 29 5.53 -15.63 -1.20
C GLY A 29 4.38 -15.30 -0.24
N PHE A 30 3.94 -14.04 -0.27
CA PHE A 30 2.79 -13.60 0.52
C PHE A 30 1.50 -14.18 -0.06
N SER A 31 0.84 -15.08 0.68
CA SER A 31 -0.46 -15.61 0.28
C SER A 31 -1.60 -14.60 0.49
N THR A 32 -1.40 -13.67 1.42
CA THR A 32 -2.30 -12.57 1.76
C THR A 32 -1.47 -11.40 2.27
N VAL A 33 -1.80 -10.18 1.83
CA VAL A 33 -1.25 -8.95 2.40
C VAL A 33 -2.23 -8.48 3.47
N GLU A 34 -2.06 -8.97 4.70
CA GLU A 34 -2.87 -8.54 5.83
C GLU A 34 -2.16 -7.35 6.51
N VAL A 35 -2.51 -6.13 6.09
CA VAL A 35 -1.87 -4.88 6.55
C VAL A 35 -1.86 -4.81 8.10
N SER A 36 -2.89 -5.37 8.74
CA SER A 36 -3.02 -5.45 10.20
C SER A 36 -1.93 -6.26 10.92
N ARG A 37 -1.11 -7.02 10.20
CA ARG A 37 -0.04 -7.84 10.80
C ARG A 37 1.35 -7.22 10.69
N TYR A 38 1.55 -6.29 9.76
CA TYR A 38 2.88 -5.80 9.42
C TYR A 38 3.18 -4.42 9.99
N GLY A 39 2.14 -3.64 10.28
CA GLY A 39 2.26 -2.32 10.89
C GLY A 39 1.02 -1.48 10.60
N PHE A 40 0.68 -0.59 11.52
CA PHE A 40 -0.41 0.36 11.31
C PHE A 40 0.11 1.58 10.54
N ILE A 41 -0.48 1.85 9.38
CA ILE A 41 -0.29 3.12 8.66
C ILE A 41 -1.65 3.84 8.74
N PRO A 42 -1.73 5.00 9.40
CA PRO A 42 -3.00 5.71 9.48
C PRO A 42 -3.37 6.26 8.10
N LYS A 43 -4.68 6.42 7.87
CA LYS A 43 -5.24 6.84 6.58
C LYS A 43 -4.60 8.11 6.00
N ASN A 44 -4.31 9.09 6.86
CA ASN A 44 -3.69 10.36 6.48
C ASN A 44 -2.20 10.24 6.10
N GLU A 45 -1.54 9.14 6.42
CA GLU A 45 -0.15 8.86 6.03
C GLU A 45 -0.04 7.89 4.85
N LEU A 46 -1.10 7.14 4.55
CA LEU A 46 -1.10 6.16 3.47
C LEU A 46 -0.73 6.76 2.11
N GLN A 47 -1.03 8.05 1.89
CA GLN A 47 -0.66 8.80 0.70
C GLN A 47 0.84 8.76 0.38
N TYR A 48 1.71 8.61 1.39
CA TYR A 48 3.17 8.56 1.21
C TYR A 48 3.66 7.21 0.67
N SER A 49 2.82 6.17 0.71
CA SER A 49 3.12 4.84 0.18
C SER A 49 2.87 4.72 -1.33
N PHE A 50 2.36 5.77 -1.97
CA PHE A 50 2.06 5.82 -3.41
C PHE A 50 2.96 6.85 -4.09
N ARG A 51 4.01 6.39 -4.78
CA ARG A 51 5.00 7.28 -5.42
C ARG A 51 4.36 8.23 -6.43
N GLU A 52 3.28 7.79 -7.08
CA GLU A 52 2.54 8.54 -8.09
C GLU A 52 1.94 9.82 -7.52
N PHE A 53 1.74 9.89 -6.20
CA PHE A 53 1.16 11.07 -5.55
C PHE A 53 2.20 12.12 -5.22
N SER A 54 3.49 11.76 -5.15
CA SER A 54 4.57 12.61 -4.65
C SER A 54 4.61 14.01 -5.30
N GLU A 55 4.34 14.11 -6.60
CA GLU A 55 4.32 15.39 -7.32
C GLU A 55 3.10 16.28 -7.00
N TYR A 56 2.06 15.73 -6.38
CA TYR A 56 0.78 16.40 -6.10
C TYR A 56 0.55 16.68 -4.61
N LEU A 57 1.38 16.09 -3.74
CA LEU A 57 1.31 16.32 -2.29
C LEU A 57 1.51 17.81 -1.97
N GLY A 58 0.69 18.34 -1.07
CA GLY A 58 0.71 19.75 -0.69
C GLY A 58 0.13 20.73 -1.72
N LYS A 59 -0.29 20.27 -2.92
CA LYS A 59 -0.90 21.09 -3.97
C LYS A 59 -2.44 21.10 -3.93
N CYS A 60 -3.03 20.40 -2.96
CA CYS A 60 -4.47 20.39 -2.76
C CYS A 60 -4.96 21.70 -2.13
N ARG A 61 -6.23 22.01 -2.35
CA ARG A 61 -6.90 23.16 -1.70
C ARG A 61 -6.85 23.08 -0.18
N PHE A 62 -6.98 21.87 0.37
CA PHE A 62 -6.97 21.62 1.81
C PHE A 62 -5.68 20.90 2.23
N ARG A 63 -5.13 21.28 3.39
CA ARG A 63 -3.85 20.75 3.90
C ARG A 63 -3.97 19.31 4.40
N ASP A 64 -5.14 18.94 4.88
CA ASP A 64 -5.51 17.63 5.43
C ASP A 64 -6.22 16.74 4.41
N CYS A 65 -6.12 17.07 3.12
CA CYS A 65 -6.69 16.27 2.04
C CYS A 65 -6.11 14.85 2.05
N VAL A 66 -6.99 13.85 2.13
CA VAL A 66 -6.67 12.42 2.01
C VAL A 66 -6.99 11.88 0.60
N HIS A 67 -7.28 12.76 -0.35
CA HIS A 67 -7.39 12.45 -1.78
C HIS A 67 -8.48 11.45 -2.14
N LEU A 68 -9.64 11.52 -1.50
CA LEU A 68 -10.77 10.62 -1.78
C LEU A 68 -11.98 11.35 -2.37
N LYS A 69 -12.50 12.36 -1.66
CA LYS A 69 -13.74 13.07 -2.00
C LYS A 69 -13.62 14.59 -1.92
N GLU A 70 -12.45 15.08 -1.53
CA GLU A 70 -12.18 16.49 -1.29
C GLU A 70 -12.20 17.28 -2.60
N SER A 71 -12.85 18.45 -2.55
CA SER A 71 -12.84 19.40 -3.67
C SER A 71 -11.49 20.09 -3.79
N GLY A 72 -11.03 20.32 -5.03
CA GLY A 72 -9.72 20.93 -5.29
C GLY A 72 -8.54 20.04 -4.89
N CYS A 73 -8.71 18.71 -4.92
CA CYS A 73 -7.65 17.75 -4.71
C CYS A 73 -6.79 17.60 -5.98
N ALA A 74 -5.49 17.85 -5.85
CA ALA A 74 -4.54 17.76 -6.95
C ALA A 74 -4.34 16.31 -7.45
N VAL A 75 -4.45 15.32 -6.54
CA VAL A 75 -4.35 13.89 -6.90
C VAL A 75 -5.54 13.44 -7.73
N THR A 76 -6.77 13.80 -7.35
CA THR A 76 -7.96 13.42 -8.13
C THR A 76 -8.04 14.19 -9.44
N GLU A 77 -7.50 15.39 -9.52
CA GLU A 77 -7.35 16.10 -10.79
C GLU A 77 -6.33 15.41 -11.70
N ALA A 78 -5.16 15.06 -11.19
CA ALA A 78 -4.15 14.31 -11.94
C ALA A 78 -4.67 12.94 -12.42
N LEU A 79 -5.55 12.29 -11.65
CA LEU A 79 -6.27 11.10 -12.06
C LEU A 79 -7.20 11.37 -13.25
N ARG A 80 -8.02 12.43 -13.21
CA ARG A 80 -8.93 12.81 -14.32
C ARG A 80 -8.16 13.14 -15.59
N GLU A 81 -6.99 13.76 -15.45
CA GLU A 81 -6.08 14.07 -16.56
C GLU A 81 -5.31 12.85 -17.08
N GLY A 82 -5.44 11.67 -16.46
CA GLY A 82 -4.75 10.44 -16.85
C GLY A 82 -3.27 10.38 -16.47
N LYS A 83 -2.78 11.31 -15.64
CA LYS A 83 -1.39 11.33 -15.14
C LYS A 83 -1.17 10.27 -14.06
N ILE A 84 -2.22 9.92 -13.33
CA ILE A 84 -2.24 8.80 -12.38
C ILE A 84 -3.08 7.67 -12.98
N ASN A 85 -2.54 6.46 -13.00
CA ASN A 85 -3.28 5.29 -13.47
C ASN A 85 -4.43 4.96 -12.51
N SER A 86 -5.63 4.75 -13.05
CA SER A 86 -6.84 4.45 -12.26
C SER A 86 -6.67 3.25 -11.34
N SER A 87 -6.02 2.17 -11.79
CA SER A 87 -5.80 0.97 -10.97
C SER A 87 -4.95 1.25 -9.71
N ARG A 88 -4.06 2.24 -9.77
CA ARG A 88 -3.23 2.65 -8.62
C ARG A 88 -4.06 3.47 -7.64
N TYR A 89 -4.88 4.39 -8.13
CA TYR A 89 -5.83 5.12 -7.31
C TYR A 89 -6.88 4.19 -6.66
N ASP A 90 -7.41 3.22 -7.40
CA ASP A 90 -8.36 2.24 -6.87
C ASP A 90 -7.74 1.39 -5.74
N SER A 91 -6.45 1.06 -5.89
CA SER A 91 -5.68 0.38 -4.84
C SER A 91 -5.55 1.26 -3.59
N TYR A 92 -5.26 2.54 -3.77
CA TYR A 92 -5.20 3.53 -2.68
C TYR A 92 -6.53 3.63 -1.92
N VAL A 93 -7.65 3.76 -2.65
CA VAL A 93 -8.99 3.82 -2.05
C VAL A 93 -9.28 2.58 -1.19
N LYS A 94 -9.03 1.38 -1.73
CA LYS A 94 -9.23 0.13 -0.97
C LYS A 94 -8.38 0.06 0.29
N MET A 95 -7.12 0.49 0.21
CA MET A 95 -6.23 0.52 1.37
C MET A 95 -6.65 1.58 2.40
N CYS A 96 -7.22 2.72 1.98
CA CYS A 96 -7.85 3.67 2.90
C CYS A 96 -9.03 3.05 3.66
N GLU A 97 -9.91 2.32 2.96
CA GLU A 97 -11.06 1.63 3.57
C GLU A 97 -10.61 0.52 4.54
N GLU A 98 -9.51 -0.16 4.25
CA GLU A 98 -8.87 -1.09 5.19
C GLU A 98 -8.31 -0.38 6.42
N ALA A 99 -7.58 0.72 6.22
CA ALA A 99 -6.99 1.50 7.31
C ALA A 99 -8.06 2.10 8.26
N GLU A 100 -9.22 2.49 7.75
CA GLU A 100 -10.35 2.98 8.58
C GLU A 100 -10.91 1.91 9.53
N ARG A 101 -10.78 0.63 9.18
CA ARG A 101 -11.27 -0.48 10.00
C ARG A 101 -10.30 -0.91 11.09
N LEU A 102 -9.08 -0.35 11.08
CA LEU A 102 -8.00 -0.70 11.99
C LEU A 102 -7.84 0.40 13.03
N ASN A 103 -7.67 0.01 14.30
CA ASN A 103 -7.39 0.95 15.36
C ASN A 103 -5.91 0.87 15.78
N GLU A 104 -5.28 2.02 15.99
CA GLU A 104 -3.87 2.11 16.39
C GLU A 104 -3.55 1.29 17.66
N TRP A 105 -4.49 1.20 18.61
CA TRP A 105 -4.30 0.46 19.87
C TRP A 105 -4.23 -1.07 19.69
N GLU A 106 -4.76 -1.61 18.58
CA GLU A 106 -4.67 -3.04 18.27
C GLU A 106 -3.23 -3.47 17.94
N PHE A 107 -2.35 -2.50 17.63
CA PHE A 107 -0.95 -2.70 17.29
C PHE A 107 0.00 -2.35 18.44
N LYS A 108 -0.37 -1.40 19.30
CA LYS A 108 0.44 -1.00 20.47
C LYS A 108 0.54 -2.08 21.55
N ASN A 109 -0.31 -3.12 21.50
CA ASN A 109 -0.37 -4.21 22.48
C ASN A 109 0.14 -5.56 21.94
N LYS A 110 0.82 -5.57 20.78
CA LYS A 110 1.54 -6.73 20.23
C LYS A 110 3.04 -6.51 20.34
#